data_AF-A0A3R8IQ47-F1
#
_entry.id   AF-A0A3R8IQ47-F1
#
_cell.length_a   1.000
_cell.length_b   1.000
_cell.length_c   1.000
_cell.angle_alpha   90.00
_cell.angle_beta   90.00
_cell.angle_gamma   90.00
#
_symmetry.space_group_name_H-M   'P 1'
#
loop_
_entity.id
_entity.type
_entity.pdbx_description
1 polymer ?
#
loop_
_entity_poly.entity_id
_entity_poly.type
_entity_poly.pdbx_seq_one_letter_code
_entity_poly.pdbx_strand_id
1 'polypeptide(L)'
;MQRIIHHTLFLTGILLGFAGLSADTIETKDGSKLTGTVSKIGGGSVTLETSYAGTLTIKQSEIVRIQTEAPQVLRLDNGTTIAGTLSTGGDGAVTIRSDDASVSTNIDKLAASWAIGETDPAILALRRKWSYEASFDLVGKEGNTDKFGIGMGFRAKLTGPTDTLLFYTQYFYEKTDGDVSDDRFLAGVDYSHNFTDRVSWYARDEGGYDNEKDIDFYNIAAVGLGYDFVKRDEWKLTGRAGISYRYEDYGNPATDDVSSAGLDLGLINTYRFGNFAVMNNQITYVPAFNEFSNYRLLHDSNLEFPLGKTHWRLRIGVSNDYNSKPADNTERMDTTYYTKFLLRWE
;
A
#
# COMPACT_ATOMS: atom_id res chain seq x y z
N MET A 1 -39.22 59.61 -12.10
CA MET A 1 -39.38 58.78 -10.89
C MET A 1 -38.51 57.53 -11.08
N GLN A 2 -37.28 57.54 -10.56
CA GLN A 2 -36.55 56.34 -10.11
C GLN A 2 -35.24 56.80 -9.45
N ARG A 3 -35.08 56.39 -8.20
CA ARG A 3 -34.10 56.89 -7.23
C ARG A 3 -32.76 56.20 -7.43
N ILE A 4 -31.71 57.00 -7.37
CA ILE A 4 -30.32 56.61 -7.16
C ILE A 4 -30.22 56.05 -5.73
N ILE A 5 -29.75 54.81 -5.57
CA ILE A 5 -29.42 54.22 -4.26
C ILE A 5 -27.93 53.92 -4.27
N HIS A 6 -27.19 54.68 -3.45
CA HIS A 6 -25.77 54.44 -3.16
C HIS A 6 -25.68 53.29 -2.15
N HIS A 7 -24.96 52.22 -2.49
CA HIS A 7 -24.57 51.19 -1.53
C HIS A 7 -23.19 51.52 -0.97
N THR A 8 -23.17 52.04 0.26
CA THR A 8 -21.97 52.29 1.04
C THR A 8 -21.42 50.97 1.58
N LEU A 9 -20.25 50.58 1.12
CA LEU A 9 -19.50 49.41 1.56
C LEU A 9 -18.85 49.69 2.93
N PHE A 10 -19.35 49.06 4.00
CA PHE A 10 -18.72 49.12 5.33
C PHE A 10 -17.58 48.08 5.39
N LEU A 11 -16.34 48.56 5.30
CA LEU A 11 -15.12 47.76 5.49
C LEU A 11 -14.78 47.76 6.98
N THR A 12 -15.27 46.77 7.73
CA THR A 12 -14.90 46.58 9.15
C THR A 12 -13.56 45.85 9.20
N GLY A 13 -12.47 46.59 9.40
CA GLY A 13 -11.14 46.04 9.60
C GLY A 13 -11.04 45.30 10.93
N ILE A 14 -10.97 43.98 10.87
CA ILE A 14 -10.52 43.14 12.00
C ILE A 14 -9.00 43.27 12.06
N LEU A 15 -8.49 44.08 13.00
CA LEU A 15 -7.10 43.99 13.44
C LEU A 15 -6.94 42.66 14.20
N LEU A 16 -6.56 41.61 13.47
CA LEU A 16 -5.94 40.43 14.07
C LEU A 16 -4.58 40.85 14.62
N GLY A 17 -4.51 41.04 15.94
CA GLY A 17 -3.24 41.16 16.64
C GLY A 17 -2.45 39.87 16.43
N PHE A 18 -1.42 39.93 15.59
CA PHE A 18 -0.34 38.95 15.59
C PHE A 18 0.40 39.11 16.94
N ALA A 19 -0.04 38.36 17.95
CA ALA A 19 0.85 38.03 19.05
C ALA A 19 2.03 37.27 18.42
N GLY A 20 3.20 37.90 18.42
CA GLY A 20 4.42 37.33 17.86
C GLY A 20 4.77 36.05 18.59
N LEU A 21 4.35 34.91 18.04
CA LEU A 21 5.08 33.67 18.26
C LEU A 21 6.46 33.90 17.62
N SER A 22 7.48 34.02 18.47
CA SER A 22 8.86 33.96 18.00
C SER A 22 9.02 32.64 17.24
N ALA A 23 9.71 32.67 16.12
CA ALA A 23 10.00 31.46 15.38
C ALA A 23 11.14 30.71 16.10
N ASP A 24 11.14 29.38 15.98
CA ASP A 24 12.23 28.54 16.47
C ASP A 24 13.53 28.94 15.77
N THR A 25 14.66 28.79 16.47
CA THR A 25 15.97 29.18 15.95
C THR A 25 16.97 28.04 16.01
N ILE A 26 17.77 27.93 14.95
CA ILE A 26 18.91 27.00 14.85
C ILE A 26 20.15 27.82 14.49
N GLU A 27 21.24 27.63 15.23
CA GLU A 27 22.57 28.16 14.90
C GLU A 27 23.48 26.98 14.55
N THR A 28 24.17 27.06 13.42
CA THR A 28 25.10 26.03 12.94
C THR A 28 26.56 26.39 13.23
N LYS A 29 27.45 25.40 13.13
CA LYS A 29 28.90 25.54 13.39
C LYS A 29 29.59 26.59 12.50
N ASP A 30 29.06 26.84 11.31
CA ASP A 30 29.54 27.87 10.38
C ASP A 30 29.04 29.29 10.72
N GLY A 31 28.26 29.44 11.79
CA GLY A 31 27.69 30.71 12.25
C GLY A 31 26.37 31.10 11.58
N SER A 32 25.79 30.25 10.71
CA SER A 32 24.49 30.52 10.12
C SER A 32 23.39 30.48 11.17
N LYS A 33 22.45 31.43 11.11
CA LYS A 33 21.26 31.48 11.96
C LYS A 33 20.02 31.29 11.11
N LEU A 34 19.30 30.22 11.40
CA LEU A 34 18.10 29.80 10.69
C LEU A 34 16.90 30.01 11.61
N THR A 35 15.82 30.49 11.03
CA THR A 35 14.58 30.80 11.75
C THR A 35 13.40 30.13 11.04
N GLY A 36 12.55 29.44 11.79
CA GLY A 36 11.45 28.66 11.25
C GLY A 36 10.66 27.91 12.34
N THR A 37 10.12 26.74 12.00
CA THR A 37 9.48 25.84 12.96
C THR A 37 10.15 24.48 12.90
N VAL A 38 10.64 23.99 14.04
CA VAL A 38 11.24 22.66 14.15
C VAL A 38 10.13 21.63 14.10
N SER A 39 9.96 20.98 12.95
CA SER A 39 8.89 20.00 12.73
C SER A 39 9.28 18.60 13.15
N LYS A 40 10.59 18.28 13.14
CA LYS A 40 11.09 16.95 13.48
C LYS A 40 12.56 16.98 13.88
N ILE A 41 12.89 16.20 14.89
CA ILE A 41 14.26 15.80 15.23
C ILE A 41 14.32 14.29 15.06
N GLY A 42 15.39 13.76 14.48
CA GLY A 42 15.64 12.33 14.41
C GLY A 42 16.46 11.89 13.20
N GLY A 43 16.97 10.66 13.27
CA GLY A 43 17.82 10.11 12.21
C GLY A 43 19.12 10.88 11.98
N GLY A 44 19.65 11.56 13.02
CA GLY A 44 20.86 12.38 12.91
C GLY A 44 20.62 13.79 12.34
N SER A 45 19.37 14.23 12.21
CA SER A 45 18.99 15.50 11.58
C SER A 45 17.84 16.22 12.28
N VAL A 46 17.73 17.51 12.01
CA VAL A 46 16.63 18.39 12.41
C VAL A 46 15.98 18.95 11.14
N THR A 47 14.67 18.79 11.03
CA THR A 47 13.84 19.38 9.97
C THR A 47 13.27 20.70 10.46
N LEU A 48 13.57 21.77 9.72
CA LEU A 48 13.11 23.12 9.98
C LEU A 48 12.24 23.60 8.80
N GLU A 49 10.98 23.90 9.07
CA GLU A 49 10.09 24.54 8.09
C GLU A 49 10.33 26.05 8.10
N THR A 50 10.72 26.61 6.95
CA THR A 50 10.98 28.05 6.81
C THR A 50 10.00 28.69 5.85
N SER A 51 9.69 29.97 6.08
CA SER A 51 8.82 30.75 5.20
C SER A 51 9.49 31.16 3.87
N TYR A 52 10.82 31.07 3.78
CA TYR A 52 11.61 31.62 2.68
C TYR A 52 12.31 30.57 1.81
N ALA A 53 12.67 29.41 2.39
CA ALA A 53 13.40 28.35 1.68
C ALA A 53 12.67 27.00 1.72
N GLY A 54 11.43 26.96 2.22
CA GLY A 54 10.69 25.72 2.44
C GLY A 54 11.33 24.89 3.56
N THR A 55 11.30 23.57 3.41
CA THR A 55 11.82 22.61 4.39
C THR A 55 13.34 22.48 4.29
N LEU A 56 14.05 22.76 5.39
CA LEU A 56 15.50 22.57 5.52
C LEU A 56 15.78 21.33 6.39
N THR A 57 16.70 20.47 5.93
CA THR A 57 17.22 19.34 6.73
C THR A 57 18.65 19.62 7.15
N ILE A 58 18.87 19.79 8.45
CA ILE A 58 20.16 20.17 9.03
C ILE A 58 20.69 18.98 9.82
N LYS A 59 21.96 18.60 9.62
CA LYS A 59 22.59 17.53 10.41
C LYS A 59 22.71 17.97 11.87
N GLN A 60 22.30 17.13 12.82
CA GLN A 60 22.45 17.43 14.26
C GLN A 60 23.91 17.73 14.63
N SER A 61 24.87 17.07 13.96
CA SER A 61 26.30 17.30 14.16
C SER A 61 26.77 18.71 13.81
N GLU A 62 26.01 19.45 12.99
CA GLU A 62 26.35 20.82 12.58
C GLU A 62 25.66 21.88 13.44
N ILE A 63 24.78 21.49 14.36
CA ILE A 63 23.99 22.44 15.17
C ILE A 63 24.73 22.72 16.48
N VAL A 64 24.93 24.00 16.79
CA VAL A 64 25.50 24.47 18.06
C VAL A 64 24.43 25.07 18.99
N ARG A 65 23.34 25.61 18.43
CA ARG A 65 22.19 26.09 19.19
C ARG A 65 20.87 25.69 18.58
N ILE A 66 19.91 25.35 19.43
CA ILE A 66 18.52 25.11 19.07
C ILE A 66 17.62 25.68 20.17
N GLN A 67 16.61 26.44 19.76
CA GLN A 67 15.57 26.95 20.64
C GLN A 67 14.22 26.72 19.99
N THR A 68 13.29 26.14 20.74
CA THR A 68 11.90 25.97 20.31
C THR A 68 10.94 26.66 21.27
N GLU A 69 9.94 27.33 20.70
CA GLU A 69 8.94 28.06 21.48
C GLU A 69 7.76 27.17 21.88
N ALA A 70 7.32 26.29 20.98
CA ALA A 70 6.28 25.32 21.27
C ALA A 70 6.86 24.08 21.98
N PRO A 71 6.17 23.54 23.00
CA PRO A 71 6.55 22.27 23.59
C PRO A 71 6.37 21.14 22.57
N GLN A 72 7.30 20.18 22.59
CA GLN A 72 7.26 18.97 21.79
C GLN A 72 7.67 17.78 22.65
N VAL A 73 7.33 16.56 22.22
CA VAL A 73 7.83 15.35 22.87
C VAL A 73 9.17 14.99 22.27
N LEU A 74 10.16 14.73 23.11
CA LEU A 74 11.52 14.38 22.75
C LEU A 74 11.84 13.02 23.31
N ARG A 75 12.38 12.13 22.48
CA ARG A 75 12.93 10.85 22.92
C ARG A 75 14.45 10.90 22.84
N LEU A 76 15.10 10.56 23.95
CA LEU A 76 16.55 10.40 24.03
C LEU A 76 17.00 9.05 23.49
N ASP A 77 18.29 8.90 23.19
CA ASP A 77 18.90 7.64 22.73
C ASP A 77 18.69 6.47 23.72
N ASN A 78 18.59 6.77 25.02
CA ASN A 78 18.30 5.81 26.07
C ASN A 78 16.80 5.42 26.18
N GLY A 79 15.93 5.96 25.31
CA GLY A 79 14.50 5.67 25.26
C GLY A 79 13.62 6.56 26.16
N THR A 80 14.20 7.42 27.00
CA THR A 80 13.43 8.34 27.86
C THR A 80 12.66 9.35 27.01
N THR A 81 11.37 9.52 27.26
CA THR A 81 10.51 10.51 26.60
C THR A 81 10.18 11.67 27.52
N ILE A 82 10.40 12.91 27.06
CA ILE A 82 10.19 14.13 27.84
C ILE A 82 9.42 15.12 26.97
N ALA A 83 8.34 15.69 27.50
CA ALA A 83 7.61 16.78 26.85
C ALA A 83 8.15 18.14 27.34
N GLY A 84 8.51 19.03 26.44
CA GLY A 84 9.02 20.34 26.81
C GLY A 84 9.53 21.17 25.64
N THR A 85 10.01 22.37 25.95
CA THR A 85 10.69 23.23 24.97
C THR A 85 12.19 22.97 25.00
N LEU A 86 12.83 23.14 23.85
CA LEU A 86 14.27 23.06 23.72
C LEU A 86 14.87 24.46 23.90
N SER A 87 15.92 24.55 24.71
CA SER A 87 16.76 25.74 24.77
C SER A 87 18.21 25.30 24.98
N THR A 88 19.14 25.83 24.19
CA THR A 88 20.55 25.48 24.35
C THR A 88 21.25 26.21 25.50
N GLY A 89 22.13 25.50 26.19
CA GLY A 89 22.98 26.01 27.28
C GLY A 89 24.38 26.45 26.84
N GLY A 90 24.70 26.40 25.54
CA GLY A 90 26.07 26.57 25.01
C GLY A 90 26.76 25.23 24.72
N ASP A 91 27.78 25.23 23.87
CA ASP A 91 28.65 24.08 23.53
C ASP A 91 27.93 22.77 23.14
N GLY A 92 26.83 22.84 22.38
CA GLY A 92 26.09 21.66 21.91
C GLY A 92 25.19 20.99 22.97
N ALA A 93 25.24 21.50 24.21
CA ALA A 93 24.35 21.08 25.29
C ALA A 93 22.96 21.72 25.12
N VAL A 94 21.94 20.88 25.23
CA VAL A 94 20.52 21.23 25.10
C VAL A 94 19.82 21.00 26.43
N THR A 95 19.04 21.98 26.86
CA THR A 95 18.15 21.88 28.02
C THR A 95 16.74 21.70 27.53
N ILE A 96 16.12 20.60 27.93
CA ILE A 96 14.70 20.32 27.77
C ILE A 96 13.98 20.89 28.99
N ARG A 97 13.15 21.91 28.79
CA ARG A 97 12.38 22.55 29.85
C ARG A 97 10.95 22.02 29.82
N SER A 98 10.58 21.27 30.85
CA SER A 98 9.21 20.85 31.14
C SER A 98 8.61 21.74 32.23
N ASP A 99 7.30 21.61 32.48
CA ASP A 99 6.61 22.40 33.51
C ASP A 99 7.19 22.18 34.92
N ASP A 100 7.59 20.93 35.22
CA ASP A 100 8.03 20.52 36.57
C ASP A 100 9.56 20.37 36.71
N ALA A 101 10.30 20.29 35.61
CA ALA A 101 11.75 20.01 35.64
C ALA A 101 12.49 20.46 34.37
N SER A 102 13.80 20.65 34.49
CA SER A 102 14.71 20.84 33.34
C SER A 102 15.71 19.71 33.26
N VAL A 103 15.84 19.09 32.09
CA VAL A 103 16.81 18.02 31.82
C VAL A 103 17.86 18.55 30.85
N SER A 104 19.14 18.45 31.21
CA SER A 104 20.25 18.81 30.32
C SER A 104 20.80 17.55 29.63
N THR A 105 21.00 17.64 28.32
CA THR A 105 21.54 16.58 27.46
C THR A 105 22.34 17.22 26.31
N ASN A 106 22.79 16.44 25.33
CA ASN A 106 23.39 16.96 24.10
C ASN A 106 22.44 16.78 22.91
N ILE A 107 22.60 17.62 21.88
CA ILE A 107 21.72 17.57 20.71
C ILE A 107 21.81 16.25 19.93
N ASP A 108 22.97 15.60 19.94
CA ASP A 108 23.23 14.30 19.32
C ASP A 108 22.56 13.14 20.07
N LYS A 109 22.11 13.37 21.31
CA LYS A 109 21.35 12.41 22.13
C LYS A 109 19.85 12.48 21.89
N LEU A 110 19.36 13.47 21.15
CA LEU A 110 17.95 13.54 20.75
C LEU A 110 17.70 12.57 19.60
N ALA A 111 17.08 11.43 19.89
CA ALA A 111 16.81 10.37 18.93
C ALA A 111 15.58 10.64 18.06
N ALA A 112 14.54 11.26 18.62
CA ALA A 112 13.34 11.65 17.89
C ALA A 112 12.61 12.83 18.55
N SER A 113 11.84 13.61 17.78
CA SER A 113 10.80 14.50 18.29
C SER A 113 9.50 14.41 17.50
N TRP A 114 8.39 14.76 18.16
CA TRP A 114 7.05 14.85 17.58
C TRP A 114 6.17 15.82 18.38
N ALA A 115 5.05 16.26 17.81
CA ALA A 115 4.17 17.22 18.48
C ALA A 115 3.46 16.61 19.70
N ILE A 116 3.09 17.45 20.67
CA ILE A 116 2.31 17.01 21.84
C ILE A 116 1.00 16.37 21.38
N GLY A 117 0.70 15.16 21.87
CA GLY A 117 -0.48 14.39 21.51
C GLY A 117 -0.31 13.50 20.27
N GLU A 118 0.79 13.62 19.53
CA GLU A 118 1.12 12.69 18.45
C GLU A 118 1.81 11.41 18.98
N THR A 119 1.90 10.40 18.12
CA THR A 119 2.51 9.11 18.44
C THR A 119 4.00 9.11 18.10
N ASP A 120 4.79 8.48 18.95
CA ASP A 120 6.22 8.24 18.73
C ASP A 120 6.50 7.70 17.30
N PRO A 121 7.38 8.35 16.52
CA PRO A 121 7.72 7.92 15.16
C PRO A 121 8.21 6.48 15.04
N ALA A 122 8.87 5.91 16.06
CA ALA A 122 9.27 4.50 16.01
C ALA A 122 8.08 3.54 16.18
N ILE A 123 7.07 3.93 16.97
CA ILE A 123 5.83 3.16 17.06
C ILE A 123 5.09 3.24 15.72
N LEU A 124 5.03 4.42 15.10
CA LEU A 124 4.46 4.59 13.77
C LEU A 124 5.19 3.80 12.70
N ALA A 125 6.52 3.71 12.77
CA ALA A 125 7.34 2.92 11.86
C ALA A 125 7.07 1.42 11.98
N LEU A 126 6.64 0.94 13.14
CA LEU A 126 6.26 -0.45 13.38
C LEU A 126 4.78 -0.75 13.08
N ARG A 127 3.97 0.29 12.83
CA ARG A 127 2.53 0.13 12.66
C ARG A 127 2.19 -0.48 11.30
N ARG A 128 1.36 -1.51 11.33
CA ARG A 128 0.75 -2.05 10.11
C ARG A 128 -0.34 -1.11 9.59
N LYS A 129 -0.41 -0.92 8.27
CA LYS A 129 -1.39 -0.04 7.61
C LYS A 129 -2.27 -0.82 6.65
N TRP A 130 -3.57 -0.61 6.74
CA TRP A 130 -4.50 -1.13 5.76
C TRP A 130 -4.48 -0.27 4.50
N SER A 131 -4.80 -0.91 3.39
CA SER A 131 -5.16 -0.28 2.14
C SER A 131 -6.23 -1.14 1.50
N TYR A 132 -7.22 -0.50 0.91
CA TYR A 132 -8.39 -1.15 0.36
C TYR A 132 -8.57 -0.77 -1.10
N GLU A 133 -9.09 -1.71 -1.88
CA GLU A 133 -9.41 -1.52 -3.28
C GLU A 133 -10.77 -2.13 -3.58
N ALA A 134 -11.65 -1.36 -4.20
CA ALA A 134 -12.86 -1.88 -4.84
C ALA A 134 -12.70 -1.74 -6.35
N SER A 135 -13.04 -2.79 -7.09
CA SER A 135 -12.95 -2.83 -8.55
C SER A 135 -14.29 -3.17 -9.18
N PHE A 136 -14.57 -2.57 -10.32
CA PHE A 136 -15.76 -2.85 -11.12
C PHE A 136 -15.42 -2.83 -12.61
N ASP A 137 -15.99 -3.76 -13.36
CA ASP A 137 -15.90 -3.83 -14.81
C ASP A 137 -17.23 -4.24 -15.44
N LEU A 138 -17.43 -3.81 -16.69
CA LEU A 138 -18.62 -4.10 -17.48
C LEU A 138 -18.20 -4.60 -18.86
N VAL A 139 -18.90 -5.62 -19.35
CA VAL A 139 -18.80 -6.14 -20.70
C VAL A 139 -20.16 -6.03 -21.37
N GLY A 140 -20.20 -5.59 -22.61
CA GLY A 140 -21.46 -5.41 -23.35
C GLY A 140 -21.29 -5.68 -24.83
N LYS A 141 -22.26 -6.36 -25.43
CA LYS A 141 -22.38 -6.59 -26.87
C LYS A 141 -23.86 -6.58 -27.24
N GLU A 142 -24.20 -5.93 -28.34
CA GLU A 142 -25.56 -5.96 -28.91
C GLU A 142 -25.49 -6.34 -30.40
N GLY A 143 -26.55 -6.97 -30.92
CA GLY A 143 -26.71 -7.24 -32.34
C GLY A 143 -27.07 -8.69 -32.64
N ASN A 144 -26.13 -9.46 -33.21
CA ASN A 144 -26.36 -10.88 -33.53
C ASN A 144 -26.45 -11.77 -32.28
N THR A 145 -25.89 -11.29 -31.16
CA THR A 145 -25.88 -11.93 -29.85
C THR A 145 -25.86 -10.80 -28.84
N ASP A 146 -26.75 -10.84 -27.87
CA ASP A 146 -26.83 -9.86 -26.80
C ASP A 146 -26.07 -10.37 -25.59
N LYS A 147 -25.03 -9.64 -25.17
CA LYS A 147 -24.22 -9.99 -24.00
C LYS A 147 -24.15 -8.85 -23.02
N PHE A 148 -24.31 -9.18 -21.74
CA PHE A 148 -24.08 -8.25 -20.64
C PHE A 148 -23.34 -8.97 -19.51
N GLY A 149 -22.17 -8.45 -19.16
CA GLY A 149 -21.31 -8.96 -18.09
C GLY A 149 -21.00 -7.88 -17.07
N ILE A 150 -20.96 -8.26 -15.80
CA ILE A 150 -20.54 -7.42 -14.67
C ILE A 150 -19.47 -8.14 -13.85
N GLY A 151 -18.37 -7.45 -13.61
CA GLY A 151 -17.30 -7.86 -12.71
C GLY A 151 -17.22 -6.95 -11.49
N MET A 152 -17.09 -7.55 -10.31
CA MET A 152 -16.85 -6.86 -9.06
C MET A 152 -15.65 -7.49 -8.36
N GLY A 153 -14.88 -6.67 -7.63
CA GLY A 153 -13.78 -7.19 -6.83
C GLY A 153 -13.47 -6.30 -5.64
N PHE A 154 -12.91 -6.92 -4.61
CA PHE A 154 -12.46 -6.23 -3.41
C PHE A 154 -11.11 -6.77 -2.98
N ARG A 155 -10.22 -5.89 -2.52
CA ARG A 155 -8.94 -6.25 -1.91
C ARG A 155 -8.74 -5.46 -0.62
N ALA A 156 -8.27 -6.13 0.42
CA ALA A 156 -7.82 -5.52 1.67
C ALA A 156 -6.39 -5.97 1.94
N LYS A 157 -5.44 -5.04 1.95
CA LYS A 157 -4.02 -5.29 2.12
C LYS A 157 -3.50 -4.60 3.37
N LEU A 158 -3.08 -5.37 4.36
CA LEU A 158 -2.38 -4.92 5.55
C LEU A 158 -0.87 -5.02 5.30
N THR A 159 -0.19 -3.87 5.26
CA THR A 159 1.26 -3.79 5.05
C THR A 159 1.94 -3.41 6.36
N GLY A 160 2.84 -4.27 6.84
CA GLY A 160 3.72 -4.03 7.97
C GLY A 160 5.16 -3.73 7.56
N PRO A 161 6.07 -3.57 8.53
CA PRO A 161 7.50 -3.32 8.26
C PRO A 161 8.19 -4.51 7.59
N THR A 162 7.78 -5.73 7.95
CA THR A 162 8.38 -6.99 7.48
C THR A 162 7.34 -7.99 7.02
N ASP A 163 6.06 -7.62 6.97
CA ASP A 163 4.99 -8.54 6.59
C ASP A 163 3.92 -7.88 5.73
N THR A 164 3.20 -8.71 4.99
CA THR A 164 2.05 -8.30 4.18
C THR A 164 0.99 -9.38 4.27
N LEU A 165 -0.23 -8.97 4.61
CA LEU A 165 -1.44 -9.79 4.55
C LEU A 165 -2.37 -9.20 3.49
N LEU A 166 -2.81 -10.00 2.54
CA LEU A 166 -3.74 -9.62 1.49
C LEU A 166 -4.96 -10.54 1.54
N PHE A 167 -6.14 -9.94 1.60
CA PHE A 167 -7.40 -10.59 1.27
C PHE A 167 -7.89 -10.07 -0.08
N TYR A 168 -8.44 -10.94 -0.90
CA TYR A 168 -9.06 -10.55 -2.16
C TYR A 168 -10.26 -11.43 -2.49
N THR A 169 -11.22 -10.85 -3.20
CA THR A 169 -12.36 -11.57 -3.77
C THR A 169 -12.75 -10.95 -5.10
N GLN A 170 -13.24 -11.78 -6.01
CA GLN A 170 -13.80 -11.36 -7.29
C GLN A 170 -15.07 -12.15 -7.57
N TYR A 171 -16.04 -11.47 -8.15
CA TYR A 171 -17.27 -12.05 -8.65
C TYR A 171 -17.47 -11.57 -10.09
N PHE A 172 -17.80 -12.48 -10.99
CA PHE A 172 -18.13 -12.15 -12.37
C PHE A 172 -19.38 -12.90 -12.78
N TYR A 173 -20.26 -12.18 -13.48
CA TYR A 173 -21.53 -12.69 -13.96
C TYR A 173 -21.79 -12.17 -15.36
N GLU A 174 -22.04 -13.06 -16.32
CA GLU A 174 -22.40 -12.74 -17.69
C GLU A 174 -23.69 -13.46 -18.11
N LYS A 175 -24.51 -12.72 -18.87
CA LYS A 175 -25.59 -13.30 -19.66
C LYS A 175 -25.29 -13.17 -21.14
N THR A 176 -25.63 -14.22 -21.89
CA THR A 176 -25.65 -14.27 -23.35
C THR A 176 -27.06 -14.66 -23.80
N ASP A 177 -27.69 -13.84 -24.64
CA ASP A 177 -29.04 -14.03 -25.17
C ASP A 177 -30.13 -14.28 -24.08
N GLY A 178 -29.91 -13.74 -22.88
CA GLY A 178 -30.83 -13.83 -21.73
C GLY A 178 -30.50 -14.97 -20.75
N ASP A 179 -29.71 -15.94 -21.18
CA ASP A 179 -29.26 -17.07 -20.37
C ASP A 179 -27.92 -16.77 -19.68
N VAL A 180 -27.69 -17.36 -18.51
CA VAL A 180 -26.42 -17.21 -17.79
C VAL A 180 -25.33 -17.96 -18.56
N SER A 181 -24.29 -17.23 -18.97
CA SER A 181 -23.17 -17.79 -19.74
C SER A 181 -21.88 -17.87 -18.95
N ASP A 182 -21.69 -17.03 -17.94
CA ASP A 182 -20.56 -17.10 -17.00
C ASP A 182 -21.08 -16.69 -15.60
N ASP A 183 -20.71 -17.45 -14.58
CA ASP A 183 -20.95 -17.14 -13.17
C ASP A 183 -19.83 -17.77 -12.37
N ARG A 184 -18.97 -16.92 -11.81
CA ARG A 184 -17.76 -17.35 -11.12
C ARG A 184 -17.43 -16.45 -9.96
N PHE A 185 -16.91 -17.09 -8.93
CA PHE A 185 -16.50 -16.43 -7.71
C PHE A 185 -15.14 -16.96 -7.28
N LEU A 186 -14.31 -16.07 -6.75
CA LEU A 186 -13.10 -16.47 -6.04
C LEU A 186 -12.91 -15.61 -4.81
N ALA A 187 -12.27 -16.20 -3.80
CA ALA A 187 -11.77 -15.53 -2.63
C ALA A 187 -10.41 -16.13 -2.25
N GLY A 188 -9.50 -15.28 -1.79
CA GLY A 188 -8.19 -15.72 -1.38
C GLY A 188 -7.56 -14.87 -0.30
N VAL A 189 -6.61 -15.47 0.39
CA VAL A 189 -5.73 -14.86 1.37
C VAL A 189 -4.28 -15.17 1.04
N ASP A 190 -3.41 -14.18 1.15
CA ASP A 190 -1.97 -14.31 0.94
C ASP A 190 -1.25 -13.59 2.07
N TYR A 191 -0.53 -14.35 2.90
CA TYR A 191 0.35 -13.82 3.92
C TYR A 191 1.80 -14.07 3.54
N SER A 192 2.64 -13.04 3.68
CA SER A 192 4.08 -13.17 3.56
C SER A 192 4.81 -12.40 4.64
N HIS A 193 5.93 -12.96 5.10
CA HIS A 193 6.79 -12.34 6.10
C HIS A 193 8.26 -12.50 5.73
N ASN A 194 9.00 -11.41 5.83
CA ASN A 194 10.40 -11.29 5.47
C ASN A 194 11.30 -11.72 6.63
N PHE A 195 12.11 -12.77 6.44
CA PHE A 195 13.19 -13.15 7.36
C PHE A 195 14.39 -12.21 7.23
N THR A 196 14.66 -11.78 6.01
CA THR A 196 15.72 -10.83 5.66
C THR A 196 15.16 -9.82 4.67
N ASP A 197 15.98 -8.85 4.26
CA ASP A 197 15.56 -7.87 3.27
C ASP A 197 15.07 -8.48 1.95
N ARG A 198 15.52 -9.70 1.59
CA ARG A 198 15.17 -10.33 0.30
C ARG A 198 14.50 -11.68 0.39
N VAL A 199 14.55 -12.35 1.55
CA VAL A 199 13.99 -13.69 1.72
C VAL A 199 12.75 -13.61 2.58
N SER A 200 11.66 -14.22 2.12
CA SER A 200 10.41 -14.32 2.84
C SER A 200 9.92 -15.77 2.90
N TRP A 201 9.01 -16.06 3.83
CA TRP A 201 8.09 -17.17 3.69
C TRP A 201 6.70 -16.63 3.34
N TYR A 202 5.87 -17.48 2.76
CA TYR A 202 4.48 -17.18 2.50
C TYR A 202 3.58 -18.36 2.79
N ALA A 203 2.33 -18.05 3.13
CA ALA A 203 1.21 -18.99 3.14
C ALA A 203 0.06 -18.33 2.40
N ARG A 204 -0.57 -19.07 1.49
CA ARG A 204 -1.72 -18.59 0.73
C ARG A 204 -2.80 -19.66 0.66
N ASP A 205 -4.03 -19.21 0.50
CA ASP A 205 -5.18 -20.05 0.26
C ASP A 205 -6.12 -19.31 -0.70
N GLU A 206 -6.62 -19.99 -1.71
CA GLU A 206 -7.54 -19.44 -2.70
C GLU A 206 -8.58 -20.51 -3.03
N GLY A 207 -9.85 -20.12 -3.11
CA GLY A 207 -10.90 -21.01 -3.54
C GLY A 207 -12.07 -20.26 -4.14
N GLY A 208 -12.96 -21.01 -4.76
CA GLY A 208 -14.04 -20.43 -5.56
C GLY A 208 -14.80 -21.48 -6.35
N TYR A 209 -15.59 -21.01 -7.30
CA TYR A 209 -16.30 -21.82 -8.29
C TYR A 209 -16.23 -21.14 -9.65
N ASP A 210 -16.38 -21.92 -10.72
CA ASP A 210 -16.39 -21.43 -12.10
C ASP A 210 -17.35 -22.30 -12.92
N ASN A 211 -18.59 -21.84 -13.07
CA ASN A 211 -19.67 -22.61 -13.69
C ASN A 211 -19.44 -22.80 -15.21
N GLU A 212 -18.73 -21.88 -15.88
CA GLU A 212 -18.39 -22.02 -17.30
C GLU A 212 -17.39 -23.17 -17.50
N LYS A 213 -16.52 -23.40 -16.51
CA LYS A 213 -15.56 -24.51 -16.48
C LYS A 213 -16.09 -25.80 -15.85
N ASP A 214 -17.37 -25.87 -15.49
CA ASP A 214 -17.97 -27.00 -14.77
C ASP A 214 -17.28 -27.28 -13.41
N ILE A 215 -16.72 -26.26 -12.77
CA ILE A 215 -16.06 -26.36 -11.45
C ILE A 215 -17.05 -25.91 -10.38
N ASP A 216 -17.60 -26.87 -9.63
CA ASP A 216 -18.51 -26.62 -8.51
C ASP A 216 -17.76 -25.98 -7.33
N PHE A 217 -16.54 -26.44 -7.06
CA PHE A 217 -15.64 -25.87 -6.08
C PHE A 217 -14.18 -26.18 -6.39
N TYR A 218 -13.30 -25.20 -6.16
CA TYR A 218 -11.87 -25.43 -6.09
C TYR A 218 -11.25 -24.78 -4.86
N ASN A 219 -10.11 -25.34 -4.44
CA ASN A 219 -9.24 -24.77 -3.44
C ASN A 219 -7.76 -25.08 -3.74
N ILE A 220 -6.90 -24.08 -3.54
CA ILE A 220 -5.45 -24.20 -3.61
C ILE A 220 -4.84 -23.55 -2.38
N ALA A 221 -4.46 -24.37 -1.40
CA ALA A 221 -3.66 -23.96 -0.26
C ALA A 221 -2.18 -24.19 -0.53
N ALA A 222 -1.31 -23.25 -0.18
CA ALA A 222 0.14 -23.38 -0.37
C ALA A 222 0.96 -22.69 0.71
N VAL A 223 2.15 -23.23 0.95
CA VAL A 223 3.18 -22.64 1.83
C VAL A 223 4.54 -22.78 1.18
N GLY A 224 5.38 -21.76 1.30
CA GLY A 224 6.68 -21.77 0.65
C GLY A 224 7.58 -20.61 1.02
N LEU A 225 8.63 -20.46 0.23
CA LEU A 225 9.62 -19.41 0.35
C LEU A 225 9.54 -18.45 -0.84
N GLY A 226 9.81 -17.17 -0.57
CA GLY A 226 9.92 -16.12 -1.55
C GLY A 226 11.32 -15.53 -1.58
N TYR A 227 11.75 -15.09 -2.78
CA TYR A 227 12.99 -14.35 -2.97
C TYR A 227 12.76 -13.12 -3.85
N ASP A 228 13.08 -11.94 -3.31
CA ASP A 228 13.06 -10.68 -4.04
C ASP A 228 14.33 -10.57 -4.92
N PHE A 229 14.24 -11.06 -6.16
CA PHE A 229 15.28 -10.90 -7.18
C PHE A 229 15.60 -9.42 -7.40
N VAL A 230 14.57 -8.58 -7.43
CA VAL A 230 14.70 -7.13 -7.46
C VAL A 230 13.89 -6.51 -6.32
N LYS A 231 14.52 -5.59 -5.58
CA LYS A 231 13.90 -4.79 -4.54
C LYS A 231 14.48 -3.37 -4.61
N ARG A 232 13.72 -2.46 -5.21
CA ARG A 232 13.99 -1.02 -5.36
C ARG A 232 12.69 -0.26 -5.17
N ASP A 233 12.75 1.06 -5.03
CA ASP A 233 11.58 1.89 -4.74
C ASP A 233 10.50 1.80 -5.85
N GLU A 234 10.92 1.72 -7.11
CA GLU A 234 10.01 1.63 -8.25
C GLU A 234 9.78 0.21 -8.75
N TRP A 235 10.62 -0.76 -8.38
CA TRP A 235 10.59 -2.10 -8.96
C TRP A 235 10.79 -3.19 -7.90
N LYS A 236 9.82 -4.10 -7.85
CA LYS A 236 9.89 -5.34 -7.09
C LYS A 236 9.63 -6.53 -8.02
N LEU A 237 10.52 -7.52 -7.98
CA LEU A 237 10.35 -8.80 -8.66
C LEU A 237 10.62 -9.91 -7.64
N THR A 238 9.60 -10.70 -7.34
CA THR A 238 9.63 -11.78 -6.35
C THR A 238 9.36 -13.12 -7.02
N GLY A 239 10.26 -14.08 -6.83
CA GLY A 239 9.98 -15.49 -7.09
C GLY A 239 9.44 -16.17 -5.86
N ARG A 240 8.53 -17.12 -6.03
CA ARG A 240 8.00 -17.99 -4.97
C ARG A 240 8.13 -19.45 -5.38
N ALA A 241 8.48 -20.28 -4.41
CA ALA A 241 8.50 -21.72 -4.56
C ALA A 241 8.07 -22.38 -3.25
N GLY A 242 7.12 -23.30 -3.34
CA GLY A 242 6.52 -23.97 -2.19
C GLY A 242 5.84 -25.28 -2.55
N ILE A 243 5.16 -25.82 -1.57
CA ILE A 243 4.26 -26.97 -1.72
C ILE A 243 2.82 -26.49 -1.67
N SER A 244 1.95 -27.16 -2.41
CA SER A 244 0.52 -26.89 -2.45
C SER A 244 -0.29 -28.13 -2.11
N TYR A 245 -1.55 -27.91 -1.79
CA TYR A 245 -2.62 -28.89 -1.86
C TYR A 245 -3.71 -28.33 -2.78
N ARG A 246 -4.04 -29.05 -3.84
CA ARG A 246 -5.10 -28.71 -4.79
C ARG A 246 -6.29 -29.63 -4.58
N TYR A 247 -7.46 -29.03 -4.45
CA TYR A 247 -8.76 -29.69 -4.49
C TYR A 247 -9.61 -29.05 -5.59
N GLU A 248 -10.19 -29.84 -6.48
CA GLU A 248 -11.15 -29.39 -7.50
C GLU A 248 -12.21 -30.48 -7.64
N ASP A 249 -13.49 -30.12 -7.49
CA ASP A 249 -14.61 -30.97 -7.85
C ASP A 249 -15.40 -30.36 -9.02
N TYR A 250 -16.06 -31.25 -9.76
CA TYR A 250 -16.69 -30.92 -11.02
C TYR A 250 -18.16 -31.30 -11.02
N GLY A 251 -18.98 -30.49 -11.68
CA GLY A 251 -20.42 -30.73 -11.80
C GLY A 251 -20.73 -32.00 -12.60
N ASN A 252 -19.93 -32.29 -13.64
CA ASN A 252 -20.01 -33.53 -14.40
C ASN A 252 -19.34 -34.69 -13.65
N PRO A 253 -20.09 -35.72 -13.20
CA PRO A 253 -19.54 -36.85 -12.45
C PRO A 253 -18.63 -37.77 -13.29
N ALA A 254 -18.51 -37.54 -14.60
CA ALA A 254 -17.55 -38.23 -15.45
C ALA A 254 -16.15 -37.59 -15.44
N THR A 255 -16.03 -36.36 -14.94
CA THR A 255 -14.75 -35.67 -14.75
C THR A 255 -14.14 -36.12 -13.41
N ASP A 256 -12.88 -36.57 -13.43
CA ASP A 256 -12.20 -36.96 -12.20
C ASP A 256 -11.88 -35.74 -11.33
N ASP A 257 -12.31 -35.76 -10.08
CA ASP A 257 -11.92 -34.77 -9.08
C ASP A 257 -10.39 -34.72 -8.89
N VAL A 258 -9.88 -33.53 -8.62
CA VAL A 258 -8.47 -33.34 -8.24
C VAL A 258 -8.40 -33.28 -6.72
N SER A 259 -7.55 -34.12 -6.13
CA SER A 259 -7.22 -34.05 -4.71
C SER A 259 -5.78 -34.49 -4.54
N SER A 260 -4.86 -33.52 -4.53
CA SER A 260 -3.43 -33.83 -4.57
C SER A 260 -2.58 -32.74 -3.94
N ALA A 261 -1.54 -33.17 -3.24
CA ALA A 261 -0.38 -32.32 -2.99
C ALA A 261 0.33 -31.96 -4.31
N GLY A 262 1.08 -30.87 -4.33
CA GLY A 262 1.76 -30.40 -5.52
C GLY A 262 2.87 -29.39 -5.21
N LEU A 263 3.38 -28.75 -6.27
CA LEU A 263 4.22 -27.57 -6.14
C LEU A 263 3.39 -26.30 -6.23
N ASP A 264 3.92 -25.23 -5.67
CA ASP A 264 3.45 -23.87 -5.89
C ASP A 264 4.62 -23.01 -6.37
N LEU A 265 4.65 -22.68 -7.66
CA LEU A 265 5.70 -21.84 -8.24
C LEU A 265 5.09 -20.53 -8.71
N GLY A 266 5.68 -19.40 -8.30
CA GLY A 266 5.14 -18.06 -8.59
C GLY A 266 6.21 -17.07 -9.02
N LEU A 267 5.84 -16.14 -9.90
CA LEU A 267 6.64 -14.98 -10.26
C LEU A 267 5.75 -13.73 -10.21
N ILE A 268 6.08 -12.78 -9.34
CA ILE A 268 5.29 -11.59 -9.07
C ILE A 268 6.16 -10.36 -9.32
N ASN A 269 5.69 -9.49 -10.20
CA ASN A 269 6.38 -8.28 -10.61
C ASN A 269 5.50 -7.06 -10.42
N THR A 270 6.02 -6.02 -9.76
CA THR A 270 5.42 -4.69 -9.74
C THR A 270 6.47 -3.67 -10.18
N TYR A 271 6.16 -2.89 -11.20
CA TYR A 271 7.02 -1.80 -11.69
C TYR A 271 6.23 -0.49 -11.76
N ARG A 272 6.76 0.58 -11.18
CA ARG A 272 6.16 1.90 -11.13
C ARG A 272 6.85 2.83 -12.13
N PHE A 273 6.11 3.27 -13.14
CA PHE A 273 6.55 4.29 -14.09
C PHE A 273 6.32 5.69 -13.51
N GLY A 274 7.09 6.05 -12.48
CA GLY A 274 6.90 7.30 -11.74
C GLY A 274 5.45 7.48 -11.28
N ASN A 275 4.85 8.63 -11.62
CA ASN A 275 3.45 8.92 -11.30
C ASN A 275 2.47 8.56 -12.44
N PHE A 276 2.97 8.03 -13.56
CA PHE A 276 2.17 7.81 -14.76
C PHE A 276 1.41 6.48 -14.74
N ALA A 277 2.07 5.37 -14.39
CA ALA A 277 1.45 4.06 -14.40
C ALA A 277 2.15 3.08 -13.43
N VAL A 278 1.44 2.02 -13.06
CA VAL A 278 2.00 0.86 -12.37
C VAL A 278 1.73 -0.38 -13.21
N MET A 279 2.76 -1.12 -13.57
CA MET A 279 2.64 -2.44 -14.19
C MET A 279 2.69 -3.52 -13.12
N ASN A 280 1.74 -4.44 -13.16
CA ASN A 280 1.74 -5.64 -12.35
C ASN A 280 1.71 -6.86 -13.26
N ASN A 281 2.58 -7.84 -13.01
CA ASN A 281 2.54 -9.14 -13.68
C ASN A 281 2.63 -10.23 -12.63
N GLN A 282 1.82 -11.26 -12.77
CA GLN A 282 1.81 -12.43 -11.92
C GLN A 282 1.70 -13.68 -12.78
N ILE A 283 2.54 -14.67 -12.50
CA ILE A 283 2.45 -16.01 -13.08
C ILE A 283 2.50 -17.01 -11.93
N THR A 284 1.57 -17.97 -11.92
CA THR A 284 1.54 -19.07 -10.95
C THR A 284 1.43 -20.40 -11.70
N TYR A 285 2.27 -21.37 -11.36
CA TYR A 285 2.25 -22.73 -11.90
C TYR A 285 2.13 -23.74 -10.76
N VAL A 286 1.08 -24.56 -10.79
CA VAL A 286 0.68 -25.44 -9.69
C VAL A 286 0.48 -26.88 -10.20
N PRO A 287 1.55 -27.66 -10.42
CA PRO A 287 1.46 -29.06 -10.82
C PRO A 287 1.11 -29.96 -9.64
N ALA A 288 0.30 -30.99 -9.90
CA ALA A 288 -0.07 -32.01 -8.93
C ALA A 288 0.98 -33.14 -8.88
N PHE A 289 1.21 -33.74 -7.71
CA PHE A 289 2.15 -34.84 -7.54
C PHE A 289 1.59 -36.21 -7.89
N ASN A 290 0.28 -36.42 -7.71
CA ASN A 290 -0.37 -37.65 -8.15
C ASN A 290 -0.21 -37.86 -9.66
N GLU A 291 -0.26 -36.77 -10.41
CA GLU A 291 -0.04 -36.72 -11.84
C GLU A 291 0.50 -35.34 -12.26
N PHE A 292 1.81 -35.27 -12.51
CA PHE A 292 2.48 -34.00 -12.90
C PHE A 292 1.97 -33.39 -14.22
N SER A 293 1.35 -34.19 -15.09
CA SER A 293 0.64 -33.69 -16.29
C SER A 293 -0.67 -32.97 -15.97
N ASN A 294 -1.20 -33.08 -14.74
CA ASN A 294 -2.30 -32.28 -14.23
C ASN A 294 -1.75 -31.05 -13.48
N TYR A 295 -1.85 -29.88 -14.10
CA TYR A 295 -1.37 -28.61 -13.57
C TYR A 295 -2.27 -27.45 -13.97
N ARG A 296 -2.22 -26.40 -13.14
CA ARG A 296 -2.77 -25.08 -13.45
C ARG A 296 -1.64 -24.11 -13.78
N LEU A 297 -1.84 -23.26 -14.78
CA LEU A 297 -0.99 -22.12 -15.08
C LEU A 297 -1.85 -20.86 -15.18
N LEU A 298 -1.69 -19.98 -14.20
CA LEU A 298 -2.40 -18.70 -14.12
C LEU A 298 -1.42 -17.59 -14.47
N HIS A 299 -1.85 -16.66 -15.31
CA HIS A 299 -1.09 -15.46 -15.65
C HIS A 299 -2.00 -14.25 -15.64
N ASP A 300 -1.61 -13.17 -14.97
CA ASP A 300 -2.26 -11.85 -15.06
C ASP A 300 -1.19 -10.78 -15.30
N SER A 301 -1.39 -9.96 -16.33
CA SER A 301 -0.55 -8.80 -16.62
C SER A 301 -1.41 -7.57 -16.83
N ASN A 302 -1.15 -6.49 -16.10
CA ASN A 302 -1.95 -5.28 -16.15
C ASN A 302 -1.14 -3.98 -15.98
N LEU A 303 -1.70 -2.91 -16.50
CA LEU A 303 -1.28 -1.53 -16.29
C LEU A 303 -2.37 -0.77 -15.54
N GLU A 304 -1.99 -0.11 -14.45
CA GLU A 304 -2.84 0.78 -13.67
C GLU A 304 -2.46 2.24 -13.90
N PHE A 305 -3.42 3.04 -14.33
CA PHE A 305 -3.28 4.48 -14.56
C PHE A 305 -4.04 5.25 -13.48
N PRO A 306 -3.40 6.14 -12.71
CA PRO A 306 -4.09 7.02 -11.79
C PRO A 306 -4.93 8.06 -12.56
N LEU A 307 -6.18 8.27 -12.11
CA LEU A 307 -7.08 9.25 -12.72
C LEU A 307 -6.96 10.59 -11.96
N GLY A 308 -5.97 11.39 -12.38
CA GLY A 308 -5.66 12.68 -11.74
C GLY A 308 -5.15 12.52 -10.31
N LYS A 309 -5.51 13.47 -9.43
CA LYS A 309 -5.17 13.43 -7.98
C LYS A 309 -6.29 12.79 -7.15
N THR A 310 -6.96 11.77 -7.68
CA THR A 310 -8.10 11.11 -7.01
C THR A 310 -7.71 9.71 -6.50
N HIS A 311 -8.61 9.10 -5.75
CA HIS A 311 -8.54 7.69 -5.35
C HIS A 311 -8.83 6.71 -6.50
N TRP A 312 -9.27 7.23 -7.65
CA TRP A 312 -9.67 6.41 -8.79
C TRP A 312 -8.49 6.05 -9.70
N ARG A 313 -8.51 4.83 -10.23
CA ARG A 313 -7.54 4.33 -11.20
C ARG A 313 -8.25 3.53 -12.29
N LEU A 314 -7.64 3.48 -13.46
CA LEU A 314 -8.05 2.60 -14.55
C LEU A 314 -7.04 1.46 -14.65
N ARG A 315 -7.50 0.20 -14.63
CA ARG A 315 -6.66 -0.97 -14.87
C ARG A 315 -7.02 -1.59 -16.20
N ILE A 316 -6.04 -1.77 -17.08
CA ILE A 316 -6.20 -2.48 -18.34
C ILE A 316 -5.25 -3.66 -18.31
N GLY A 317 -5.71 -4.85 -18.67
CA GLY A 317 -4.89 -6.04 -18.56
C GLY A 317 -5.36 -7.21 -19.38
N VAL A 318 -4.56 -8.27 -19.32
CA VAL A 318 -4.82 -9.57 -19.91
C VAL A 318 -4.54 -10.65 -18.86
N SER A 319 -5.50 -11.56 -18.70
CA SER A 319 -5.39 -12.75 -17.86
C SER A 319 -5.47 -14.00 -18.72
N ASN A 320 -4.70 -15.03 -18.37
CA ASN A 320 -4.75 -16.36 -18.95
C ASN A 320 -4.92 -17.38 -17.82
N ASP A 321 -5.98 -18.19 -17.89
CA ASP A 321 -6.20 -19.33 -17.00
C ASP A 321 -6.07 -20.62 -17.83
N TYR A 322 -5.00 -21.37 -17.56
CA TYR A 322 -4.75 -22.64 -18.24
C TYR A 322 -4.94 -23.82 -17.28
N ASN A 323 -5.82 -24.74 -17.67
CA ASN A 323 -5.97 -26.05 -17.06
C ASN A 323 -5.52 -27.13 -18.05
N SER A 324 -4.49 -27.91 -17.69
CA SER A 324 -3.97 -28.98 -18.55
C SER A 324 -4.93 -30.15 -18.75
N LYS A 325 -5.86 -30.33 -17.80
CA LYS A 325 -6.87 -31.38 -17.75
C LYS A 325 -8.21 -30.79 -17.32
N PRO A 326 -8.84 -29.98 -18.18
CA PRO A 326 -10.11 -29.34 -17.86
C PRO A 326 -11.25 -30.39 -17.98
N ALA A 327 -12.44 -30.04 -17.51
CA ALA A 327 -13.63 -30.87 -17.67
C ALA A 327 -13.97 -31.12 -19.14
N ASP A 328 -14.71 -32.18 -19.42
CA ASP A 328 -15.14 -32.48 -20.79
C ASP A 328 -15.92 -31.31 -21.42
N ASN A 329 -15.64 -31.02 -22.68
CA ASN A 329 -16.22 -29.89 -23.45
C ASN A 329 -15.86 -28.49 -22.95
N THR A 330 -14.83 -28.36 -22.10
CA THR A 330 -14.27 -27.05 -21.72
C THR A 330 -12.89 -26.86 -22.34
N GLU A 331 -12.51 -25.60 -22.56
CA GLU A 331 -11.22 -25.26 -23.18
C GLU A 331 -10.08 -25.35 -22.17
N ARG A 332 -8.87 -25.65 -22.66
CA ARG A 332 -7.68 -25.68 -21.80
C ARG A 332 -7.20 -24.29 -21.39
N MET A 333 -7.54 -23.26 -22.16
CA MET A 333 -7.02 -21.91 -22.03
C MET A 333 -8.13 -20.89 -22.15
N ASP A 334 -8.34 -20.12 -21.10
CA ASP A 334 -9.20 -18.94 -21.12
C ASP A 334 -8.35 -17.68 -21.10
N THR A 335 -8.46 -16.87 -22.15
CA THR A 335 -7.82 -15.56 -22.21
C THR A 335 -8.86 -14.46 -22.02
N THR A 336 -8.71 -13.68 -20.96
CA THR A 336 -9.56 -12.51 -20.68
C THR A 336 -8.80 -11.22 -20.90
N TYR A 337 -9.29 -10.36 -21.80
CA TYR A 337 -8.87 -8.96 -21.89
C TYR A 337 -9.85 -8.11 -21.09
N TYR A 338 -9.35 -7.31 -20.17
CA TYR A 338 -10.22 -6.57 -19.26
C TYR A 338 -9.82 -5.12 -19.09
N THR A 339 -10.82 -4.32 -18.74
CA THR A 339 -10.65 -2.95 -18.25
C THR A 339 -11.48 -2.80 -16.98
N LYS A 340 -10.85 -2.40 -15.86
CA LYS A 340 -11.51 -2.21 -14.56
C LYS A 340 -11.35 -0.77 -14.08
N PHE A 341 -12.41 -0.23 -13.49
CA PHE A 341 -12.34 0.97 -12.67
C PHE A 341 -12.06 0.58 -11.23
N LEU A 342 -11.10 1.26 -10.60
CA LEU A 342 -10.60 0.95 -9.27
C LEU A 342 -10.77 2.16 -8.36
N LEU A 343 -11.30 1.96 -7.16
CA LEU A 343 -11.25 2.93 -6.07
C LEU A 343 -10.28 2.41 -5.01
N ARG A 344 -9.23 3.19 -4.66
CA ARG A 344 -8.22 2.81 -3.66
C ARG A 344 -8.11 3.81 -2.51
N TRP A 345 -8.19 3.34 -1.27
CA TRP A 345 -8.06 4.15 -0.05
C TRP A 345 -7.23 3.45 1.03
N GLU A 346 -6.82 4.19 2.07
CA GLU A 346 -6.05 3.69 3.21
C GLU A 346 -6.90 3.64 4.49
#